data_AF-A0A932DSP1-F1
#
_entry.id   AF-A0A932DSP1-F1
#
_cell.length_a   1.000
_cell.length_b   1.000
_cell.length_c   1.000
_cell.angle_alpha   90.00
_cell.angle_beta   90.00
_cell.angle_gamma   90.00
#
_symmetry.space_group_name_H-M   'P 1'
#
loop_
_entity.id
_entity.type
_entity.pdbx_description
1 polymer ?
#
loop_
_entity_poly.entity_id
_entity_poly.type
_entity_poly.pdbx_seq_one_letter_code
_entity_poly.pdbx_strand_id
1 'polypeptide(L)'
;MTPQALSARVKATGRRLGFDLVAVGPADPPEHGAAFEAWLDAGYAGTMGYLERGRAKRLEPRRVLPGARSVVACALNYHQGDGGPDHVARYAWGTDYHAVVEPRLRALLADLEEAAPGVMGRVYVDTGPVLEREVAARAGLGWVGKNTMLLHPALGSWFFIGVVLTTADLAFDAPLPDRCGTCTRCLEACPTGAFVGPYVLDARRCISYLTIEHRGPIPLELREGVGTLAFGCDVCQAVCPWNRHAPVTPEAAFLAGELPRLTELLALTEADYRVRLKESPLRRARRRGLGRNAAVALGNAGDRGAGSALAQALADPEPEVRRHAAWALGRLGGPAARVALGAARDREGHPDVGDRCRACGAGEHVGGSSMTIDATRDGLVLVDVQNDFCPGGALAVRDGDQVVPVLNRYIERFREARAPIFASRDWHPPKTKHFQAYGGAWLPHCVQGTRGAEFHAGLKMPEGTAVVSKGMDPEQDAYSAFQAEDERGTPFARALATRGVRRLWVGGLATDYCVKATVLDAVREGFEVRVLADAVRAVEVQPGDGERAIAEMREAGARFVTLGAI
;
A
#
# COMPACT_ATOMS: atom_id res chain seq x y z
N MET A 1 5.95 -13.85 51.11
CA MET A 1 7.11 -14.29 50.31
C MET A 1 7.96 -13.08 49.94
N THR A 2 9.26 -13.24 49.67
CA THR A 2 10.07 -12.13 49.12
C THR A 2 9.69 -11.84 47.66
N PRO A 3 9.97 -10.63 47.12
CA PRO A 3 9.72 -10.32 45.71
C PRO A 3 10.37 -11.30 44.72
N GLN A 4 11.56 -11.82 45.04
CA GLN A 4 12.27 -12.82 44.22
C GLN A 4 11.55 -14.17 44.23
N ALA A 5 11.13 -14.65 45.41
CA ALA A 5 10.42 -15.91 45.54
C ALA A 5 9.04 -15.85 44.86
N LEU A 6 8.33 -14.72 44.97
CA LEU A 6 7.04 -14.53 44.33
C LEU A 6 7.18 -14.42 42.79
N SER A 7 8.21 -13.71 42.30
CA SER A 7 8.55 -13.65 40.86
C SER A 7 8.90 -15.04 40.28
N ALA A 8 9.66 -15.86 41.03
CA ALA A 8 9.95 -17.23 40.62
C ALA A 8 8.68 -18.09 40.54
N ARG A 9 7.78 -17.99 41.53
CA ARG A 9 6.50 -18.70 41.55
C ARG A 9 5.62 -18.31 40.36
N VAL A 10 5.41 -17.01 40.13
CA VAL A 10 4.51 -16.56 39.05
C VAL A 10 5.02 -17.00 37.67
N LYS A 11 6.34 -16.98 37.44
CA LYS A 11 6.94 -17.51 36.20
C LYS A 11 6.74 -19.02 36.06
N ALA A 12 6.92 -19.77 37.14
CA ALA A 12 6.69 -21.21 37.14
C ALA A 12 5.22 -21.57 36.90
N THR A 13 4.28 -20.87 37.55
CA THR A 13 2.84 -21.04 37.35
C THR A 13 2.45 -20.66 35.92
N GLY A 14 2.93 -19.55 35.38
CA GLY A 14 2.61 -19.15 34.00
C GLY A 14 3.06 -20.20 32.96
N ARG A 15 4.27 -20.77 33.12
CA ARG A 15 4.73 -21.88 32.27
C ARG A 15 3.86 -23.13 32.42
N ARG A 16 3.47 -23.48 33.65
CA ARG A 16 2.56 -24.61 33.93
C ARG A 16 1.17 -24.41 33.29
N LEU A 17 0.71 -23.17 33.21
CA LEU A 17 -0.54 -22.80 32.53
C LEU A 17 -0.40 -22.77 31.00
N GLY A 18 0.78 -23.07 30.47
CA GLY A 18 1.02 -23.25 29.04
C GLY A 18 1.57 -22.02 28.31
N PHE A 19 2.00 -20.95 29.01
CA PHE A 19 2.71 -19.84 28.36
C PHE A 19 4.16 -20.23 28.05
N ASP A 20 4.61 -19.96 26.82
CA ASP A 20 5.98 -20.23 26.38
C ASP A 20 7.00 -19.35 27.10
N LEU A 21 6.64 -18.08 27.33
CA LEU A 21 7.47 -17.10 28.03
C LEU A 21 6.64 -16.37 29.08
N VAL A 22 7.28 -16.07 30.21
CA VAL A 22 6.74 -15.25 31.28
C VAL A 22 7.85 -14.35 31.79
N ALA A 23 7.62 -13.05 31.77
CA ALA A 23 8.59 -12.04 32.17
C ALA A 23 7.92 -11.03 33.10
N VAL A 24 8.70 -10.43 34.01
CA VAL A 24 8.19 -9.51 35.01
C VAL A 24 8.89 -8.16 34.86
N GLY A 25 8.12 -7.09 34.75
CA GLY A 25 8.63 -5.73 34.62
C GLY A 25 7.89 -4.73 35.51
N PRO A 26 8.36 -3.47 35.51
CA PRO A 26 7.70 -2.39 36.25
C PRO A 26 6.36 -1.98 35.63
N ALA A 27 5.43 -1.53 36.47
CA ALA A 27 4.17 -0.90 36.08
C ALA A 27 4.24 0.63 36.01
N ASP A 28 5.42 1.18 35.74
CA ASP A 28 5.62 2.62 35.57
C ASP A 28 5.10 3.10 34.20
N PRO A 29 4.96 4.42 33.99
CA PRO A 29 4.70 4.98 32.68
C PRO A 29 5.59 4.38 31.58
N PRO A 30 5.05 4.13 30.38
CA PRO A 30 5.78 3.55 29.25
C PRO A 30 6.96 4.44 28.85
N GLU A 31 8.11 3.83 28.54
CA GLU A 31 9.34 4.53 28.14
C GLU A 31 9.12 5.30 26.83
N HIS A 32 8.42 4.69 25.88
CA HIS A 32 8.06 5.28 24.59
C HIS A 32 6.70 5.99 24.59
N GLY A 33 6.23 6.47 25.76
CA GLY A 33 4.94 7.16 25.88
C GLY A 33 4.79 8.37 24.94
N ALA A 34 5.83 9.20 24.83
CA ALA A 34 5.84 10.37 23.95
C ALA A 34 5.70 9.98 22.45
N ALA A 35 6.26 8.84 22.05
CA ALA A 35 6.11 8.35 20.68
C ALA A 35 4.68 7.90 20.38
N PHE A 36 3.99 7.29 21.36
CA PHE A 36 2.57 6.97 21.26
C PHE A 36 1.71 8.23 21.14
N GLU A 37 2.01 9.28 21.89
CA GLU A 37 1.31 10.56 21.78
C GLU A 37 1.51 11.20 20.41
N ALA A 38 2.75 11.32 19.94
CA ALA A 38 3.06 11.84 18.63
C ALA A 38 2.38 11.05 17.50
N TRP A 39 2.29 9.72 17.65
CA TRP A 39 1.61 8.86 16.71
C TRP A 39 0.08 9.11 16.67
N LEU A 40 -0.54 9.32 17.82
CA LEU A 40 -1.96 9.70 17.88
C LEU A 40 -2.20 11.09 17.29
N ASP A 41 -1.34 12.06 17.62
CA ASP A 41 -1.46 13.45 17.17
C ASP A 41 -1.24 13.57 15.64
N ALA A 42 -0.42 12.70 15.06
CA ALA A 42 -0.28 12.56 13.60
C ALA A 42 -1.50 11.93 12.91
N GLY A 43 -2.51 11.50 13.67
CA GLY A 43 -3.73 10.86 13.15
C GLY A 43 -3.51 9.44 12.63
N TYR A 44 -2.36 8.82 12.94
CA TYR A 44 -2.01 7.49 12.45
C TYR A 44 -2.88 6.38 13.03
N ALA A 45 -3.68 6.64 14.07
CA ALA A 45 -4.69 5.73 14.58
C ALA A 45 -5.90 5.50 13.66
N GLY A 46 -6.09 6.34 12.64
CA GLY A 46 -7.27 6.29 11.79
C GLY A 46 -8.56 6.39 12.62
N THR A 47 -9.49 5.45 12.42
CA THR A 47 -10.79 5.45 13.10
C THR A 47 -10.79 4.73 14.46
N MET A 48 -9.63 4.30 14.98
CA MET A 48 -9.53 3.60 16.28
C MET A 48 -9.64 4.55 17.47
N GLY A 49 -10.76 5.28 17.59
CA GLY A 49 -10.96 6.30 18.63
C GLY A 49 -10.91 5.78 20.07
N TYR A 50 -10.91 4.47 20.30
CA TYR A 50 -10.67 3.89 21.63
C TYR A 50 -9.22 4.05 22.11
N LEU A 51 -8.27 4.24 21.19
CA LEU A 51 -6.87 4.54 21.53
C LEU A 51 -6.79 5.93 22.17
N GLU A 52 -7.40 6.92 21.52
CA GLU A 52 -7.52 8.29 22.00
C GLU A 52 -8.27 8.37 23.35
N ARG A 53 -9.45 7.77 23.46
CA ARG A 53 -10.21 7.74 24.73
C ARG A 53 -9.46 7.08 25.87
N GLY A 54 -8.56 6.14 25.56
CA GLY A 54 -7.73 5.46 26.56
C GLY A 54 -6.34 6.06 26.73
N ARG A 55 -6.02 7.19 26.08
CA ARG A 55 -4.66 7.79 26.05
C ARG A 55 -4.07 7.92 27.45
N ALA A 56 -4.77 8.58 28.37
CA ALA A 56 -4.30 8.79 29.74
C ALA A 56 -4.04 7.50 30.52
N LYS A 57 -4.84 6.45 30.30
CA LYS A 57 -4.66 5.15 30.97
C LYS A 57 -3.48 4.36 30.40
N ARG A 58 -3.23 4.49 29.10
CA ARG A 58 -2.09 3.85 28.41
C ARG A 58 -0.74 4.47 28.80
N LEU A 59 -0.74 5.78 29.07
CA LEU A 59 0.44 6.52 29.52
C LEU A 59 0.69 6.43 31.04
N GLU A 60 -0.30 6.00 31.81
CA GLU A 60 -0.19 5.87 33.26
C GLU A 60 -0.92 4.61 33.75
N PRO A 61 -0.21 3.46 33.82
CA PRO A 61 -0.79 2.20 34.27
C PRO A 61 -1.45 2.27 35.65
N ARG A 62 -1.02 3.19 36.54
CA ARG A 62 -1.63 3.36 37.87
C ARG A 62 -3.05 3.94 37.81
N ARG A 63 -3.45 4.57 36.69
CA ARG A 63 -4.85 4.94 36.42
C ARG A 63 -5.72 3.73 36.04
N VAL A 64 -5.11 2.64 35.62
CA VAL A 64 -5.79 1.37 35.33
C VAL A 64 -5.98 0.59 36.62
N LEU A 65 -4.93 0.46 37.42
CA LEU A 65 -4.96 -0.18 38.74
C LEU A 65 -4.20 0.70 39.75
N PRO A 66 -4.91 1.40 40.65
CA PRO A 66 -4.27 2.17 41.72
C PRO A 66 -3.30 1.30 42.53
N GLY A 67 -2.09 1.79 42.74
CA GLY A 67 -1.04 1.06 43.45
C GLY A 67 -0.34 -0.03 42.62
N ALA A 68 -0.55 -0.10 41.30
CA ALA A 68 0.20 -1.00 40.45
C ALA A 68 1.72 -0.76 40.57
N ARG A 69 2.46 -1.86 40.72
CA ARG A 69 3.93 -1.87 40.87
C ARG A 69 4.61 -2.70 39.81
N SER A 70 3.99 -3.82 39.43
CA SER A 70 4.57 -4.79 38.51
C SER A 70 3.61 -5.15 37.38
N VAL A 71 4.17 -5.58 36.26
CA VAL A 71 3.49 -6.22 35.14
C VAL A 71 4.08 -7.61 34.98
N VAL A 72 3.23 -8.64 34.92
CA VAL A 72 3.62 -9.97 34.46
C VAL A 72 3.18 -10.10 33.01
N ALA A 73 4.14 -10.13 32.09
CA ALA A 73 3.89 -10.29 30.67
C ALA A 73 4.10 -11.74 30.25
N CYS A 74 3.16 -12.30 29.51
CA CYS A 74 3.15 -13.68 29.05
C CYS A 74 3.09 -13.74 27.53
N ALA A 75 3.82 -14.68 26.93
CA ALA A 75 3.75 -15.01 25.51
C ALA A 75 3.14 -16.39 25.30
N LEU A 76 2.26 -16.52 24.30
CA LEU A 76 1.74 -17.81 23.84
C LEU A 76 1.92 -17.94 22.33
N ASN A 77 2.73 -18.91 21.90
CA ASN A 77 3.06 -19.16 20.51
C ASN A 77 1.83 -19.57 19.70
N TYR A 78 1.65 -18.99 18.52
CA TYR A 78 0.62 -19.37 17.56
C TYR A 78 1.19 -19.76 16.19
N HIS A 79 2.50 -19.81 15.99
CA HIS A 79 3.08 -20.18 14.71
C HIS A 79 2.68 -21.61 14.30
N GLN A 80 2.05 -21.81 13.15
CA GLN A 80 1.66 -23.16 12.68
C GLN A 80 2.56 -23.72 11.57
N GLY A 81 3.76 -23.17 11.37
CA GLY A 81 4.69 -23.61 10.32
C GLY A 81 4.39 -23.05 8.93
N ASP A 82 5.14 -23.47 7.93
CA ASP A 82 4.98 -22.94 6.57
C ASP A 82 3.72 -23.47 5.87
N GLY A 83 3.12 -22.63 5.02
CA GLY A 83 1.88 -22.94 4.31
C GLY A 83 0.61 -22.59 5.10
N GLY A 84 -0.54 -23.02 4.58
CA GLY A 84 -1.86 -22.71 5.14
C GLY A 84 -2.63 -21.66 4.32
N PRO A 85 -3.79 -21.20 4.83
CA PRO A 85 -4.60 -20.18 4.17
C PRO A 85 -3.81 -18.89 3.93
N ASP A 86 -3.90 -18.32 2.73
CA ASP A 86 -3.16 -17.11 2.34
C ASP A 86 -4.01 -15.84 2.37
N HIS A 87 -5.33 -15.97 2.54
CA HIS A 87 -6.28 -14.87 2.60
C HIS A 87 -6.62 -14.40 4.02
N VAL A 88 -6.10 -15.06 5.06
CA VAL A 88 -6.34 -14.70 6.47
C VAL A 88 -5.02 -14.77 7.22
N ALA A 89 -4.68 -13.71 7.94
CA ALA A 89 -3.50 -13.68 8.79
C ALA A 89 -3.53 -14.78 9.85
N ARG A 90 -2.35 -15.33 10.11
CA ARG A 90 -2.09 -16.52 10.90
C ARG A 90 -2.62 -16.46 12.33
N TYR A 91 -2.57 -15.27 12.94
CA TYR A 91 -3.07 -15.05 14.30
C TYR A 91 -4.60 -15.25 14.41
N ALA A 92 -5.30 -15.17 13.28
CA ALA A 92 -6.75 -15.23 13.21
C ALA A 92 -7.27 -16.61 12.78
N TRP A 93 -6.39 -17.60 12.74
CA TRP A 93 -6.76 -19.00 12.51
C TRP A 93 -7.30 -19.64 13.79
N GLY A 94 -8.13 -20.66 13.63
CA GLY A 94 -8.69 -21.41 14.76
C GLY A 94 -9.57 -20.56 15.68
N THR A 95 -9.52 -20.87 16.96
CA THR A 95 -10.28 -20.24 18.04
C THR A 95 -9.74 -18.85 18.35
N ASP A 96 -10.65 -17.93 18.71
CA ASP A 96 -10.25 -16.60 19.18
C ASP A 96 -9.28 -16.67 20.36
N TYR A 97 -8.08 -16.11 20.19
CA TYR A 97 -7.01 -16.15 21.17
C TYR A 97 -7.41 -15.55 22.52
N HIS A 98 -8.37 -14.61 22.55
CA HIS A 98 -8.91 -14.09 23.80
C HIS A 98 -9.51 -15.22 24.66
N ALA A 99 -10.21 -16.18 24.05
CA ALA A 99 -10.83 -17.31 24.74
C ALA A 99 -9.82 -18.33 25.28
N VAL A 100 -8.56 -18.29 24.81
CA VAL A 100 -7.48 -19.19 25.25
C VAL A 100 -6.56 -18.49 26.26
N VAL A 101 -6.13 -17.26 25.95
CA VAL A 101 -5.14 -16.51 26.72
C VAL A 101 -5.75 -15.93 28.00
N GLU A 102 -6.96 -15.37 27.95
CA GLU A 102 -7.56 -14.68 29.10
C GLU A 102 -7.82 -15.62 30.30
N PRO A 103 -8.39 -16.83 30.13
CA PRO A 103 -8.58 -17.76 31.25
C PRO A 103 -7.26 -18.16 31.92
N ARG A 104 -6.18 -18.34 31.14
CA ARG A 104 -4.85 -18.65 31.67
C ARG A 104 -4.28 -17.50 32.48
N LEU A 105 -4.42 -16.26 32.01
CA LEU A 105 -4.00 -15.08 32.77
C LEU A 105 -4.81 -14.90 34.06
N ARG A 106 -6.12 -15.17 34.04
CA ARG A 106 -6.97 -15.12 35.25
C ARG A 106 -6.55 -16.18 36.27
N ALA A 107 -6.24 -17.39 35.82
CA ALA A 107 -5.70 -18.43 36.70
C ALA A 107 -4.33 -18.05 37.28
N LEU A 108 -3.47 -17.41 36.49
CA LEU A 108 -2.19 -16.89 36.94
C LEU A 108 -2.35 -15.80 38.01
N LEU A 109 -3.30 -14.87 37.80
CA LEU A 109 -3.62 -13.84 38.79
C LEU A 109 -4.16 -14.45 40.09
N ALA A 110 -5.06 -15.44 40.00
CA ALA A 110 -5.61 -16.11 41.17
C ALA A 110 -4.51 -16.79 42.02
N ASP A 111 -3.55 -17.49 41.39
CA ASP A 111 -2.40 -18.08 42.10
C ASP A 111 -1.52 -17.01 42.77
N LEU A 112 -1.34 -15.85 42.12
CA LEU A 112 -0.58 -14.74 42.68
C LEU A 112 -1.28 -14.12 43.91
N GLU A 113 -2.60 -13.91 43.83
CA GLU A 113 -3.40 -13.36 44.93
C GLU A 113 -3.47 -14.32 46.11
N GLU A 114 -3.52 -15.64 45.86
CA GLU A 114 -3.42 -16.67 46.91
C GLU A 114 -2.03 -16.66 47.57
N ALA A 115 -0.97 -16.54 46.79
CA ALA A 115 0.41 -16.53 47.29
C ALA A 115 0.78 -15.26 48.08
N ALA A 116 0.09 -14.16 47.82
CA ALA A 116 0.34 -12.86 48.42
C ALA A 116 -0.99 -12.13 48.74
N PRO A 117 -1.61 -12.44 49.90
CA PRO A 117 -2.87 -11.82 50.31
C PRO A 117 -2.81 -10.29 50.33
N GLY A 118 -3.85 -9.64 49.78
CA GLY A 118 -3.94 -8.18 49.66
C GLY A 118 -3.35 -7.61 48.37
N VAL A 119 -2.68 -8.43 47.55
CA VAL A 119 -2.39 -8.08 46.17
C VAL A 119 -3.69 -7.98 45.37
N MET A 120 -3.73 -7.02 44.46
CA MET A 120 -4.78 -6.89 43.46
C MET A 120 -4.15 -6.98 42.08
N GLY A 121 -4.90 -7.47 41.09
CA GLY A 121 -4.47 -7.40 39.70
C GLY A 121 -5.59 -7.17 38.70
N ARG A 122 -5.18 -6.87 37.47
CA ARG A 122 -6.04 -6.78 36.29
C ARG A 122 -5.39 -7.49 35.12
N VAL A 123 -6.17 -8.34 34.48
CA VAL A 123 -5.78 -9.11 33.30
C VAL A 123 -6.16 -8.34 32.03
N TYR A 124 -5.24 -8.28 31.07
CA TYR A 124 -5.52 -7.75 29.74
C TYR A 124 -4.89 -8.61 28.65
N VAL A 125 -5.65 -8.76 27.58
CA VAL A 125 -5.23 -9.33 26.29
C VAL A 125 -5.92 -8.50 25.20
N ASP A 126 -5.15 -7.65 24.51
CA ASP A 126 -5.53 -6.72 23.41
C ASP A 126 -6.60 -5.64 23.72
N THR A 127 -7.61 -5.98 24.51
CA THR A 127 -8.80 -5.16 24.78
C THR A 127 -8.60 -4.10 25.86
N GLY A 128 -7.44 -4.10 26.52
CA GLY A 128 -7.12 -3.24 27.65
C GLY A 128 -6.59 -1.85 27.26
N PRO A 129 -6.64 -0.88 28.18
CA PRO A 129 -5.95 0.40 28.01
C PRO A 129 -4.48 0.31 28.49
N VAL A 130 -3.78 -0.75 28.12
CA VAL A 130 -2.35 -0.97 28.38
C VAL A 130 -1.63 -0.93 27.02
N LEU A 131 -0.36 -0.54 26.99
CA LEU A 131 0.49 -0.70 25.80
C LEU A 131 1.22 -2.04 25.92
N GLU A 132 0.55 -3.15 25.60
CA GLU A 132 1.03 -4.50 25.95
C GLU A 132 2.43 -4.80 25.39
N ARG A 133 2.73 -4.39 24.15
CA ARG A 133 4.06 -4.59 23.55
C ARG A 133 5.15 -3.83 24.28
N GLU A 134 4.86 -2.60 24.70
CA GLU A 134 5.81 -1.74 25.40
C GLU A 134 6.12 -2.28 26.80
N VAL A 135 5.08 -2.61 27.58
CA VAL A 135 5.29 -3.17 28.92
C VAL A 135 5.91 -4.56 28.86
N ALA A 136 5.61 -5.36 27.84
CA ALA A 136 6.23 -6.66 27.63
C ALA A 136 7.72 -6.54 27.24
N ALA A 137 8.09 -5.57 26.39
CA ALA A 137 9.49 -5.31 26.06
C ALA A 137 10.28 -4.89 27.30
N ARG A 138 9.73 -3.95 28.07
CA ARG A 138 10.34 -3.48 29.32
C ARG A 138 10.40 -4.56 30.41
N ALA A 139 9.46 -5.51 30.40
CA ALA A 139 9.50 -6.69 31.25
C ALA A 139 10.52 -7.74 30.81
N GLY A 140 11.21 -7.57 29.68
CA GLY A 140 12.17 -8.57 29.19
C GLY A 140 11.51 -9.75 28.48
N LEU A 141 10.27 -9.62 28.01
CA LEU A 141 9.63 -10.67 27.18
C LEU A 141 10.19 -10.68 25.75
N GLY A 142 10.70 -9.54 25.28
CA GLY A 142 11.22 -9.35 23.92
C GLY A 142 11.70 -7.92 23.69
N TRP A 143 11.92 -7.53 22.44
CA TRP A 143 12.14 -6.13 22.04
C TRP A 143 11.18 -5.72 20.92
N VAL A 144 10.83 -4.45 20.84
CA VAL A 144 9.96 -3.95 19.75
C VAL A 144 10.80 -3.81 18.48
N GLY A 145 10.43 -4.51 17.42
CA GLY A 145 11.11 -4.40 16.12
C GLY A 145 10.67 -3.20 15.31
N LYS A 146 11.41 -2.89 14.23
CA LYS A 146 11.06 -1.81 13.29
C LYS A 146 9.67 -1.97 12.65
N ASN A 147 9.14 -3.20 12.62
CA ASN A 147 7.77 -3.48 12.16
C ASN A 147 6.70 -3.28 13.24
N THR A 148 7.05 -2.75 14.42
CA THR A 148 6.19 -2.53 15.60
C THR A 148 5.71 -3.80 16.32
N MET A 149 6.18 -4.98 15.93
CA MET A 149 5.90 -6.25 16.61
C MET A 149 6.91 -6.50 17.73
N LEU A 150 6.49 -7.22 18.78
CA LEU A 150 7.42 -7.73 19.78
C LEU A 150 8.16 -8.94 19.20
N LEU A 151 9.49 -8.94 19.32
CA LEU A 151 10.38 -9.98 18.83
C LEU A 151 11.07 -10.68 20.00
N HIS A 152 11.21 -12.00 19.89
CA HIS A 152 11.96 -12.82 20.83
C HIS A 152 12.93 -13.73 20.07
N PRO A 153 14.16 -13.96 20.55
CA PRO A 153 15.16 -14.74 19.79
C PRO A 153 14.73 -16.18 19.52
N ALA A 154 13.93 -16.77 20.41
CA ALA A 154 13.50 -18.17 20.31
C ALA A 154 12.11 -18.35 19.68
N LEU A 155 11.25 -17.32 19.68
CA LEU A 155 9.87 -17.44 19.19
C LEU A 155 9.58 -16.61 17.92
N GLY A 156 10.49 -15.70 17.55
CA GLY A 156 10.20 -14.72 16.50
C GLY A 156 9.17 -13.69 16.99
N SER A 157 8.12 -13.42 16.21
CA SER A 157 6.97 -12.56 16.56
C SER A 157 5.63 -13.30 16.57
N TRP A 158 5.63 -14.62 16.33
CA TRP A 158 4.42 -15.42 16.20
C TRP A 158 3.84 -15.85 17.54
N PHE A 159 3.60 -14.89 18.44
CA PHE A 159 2.99 -15.17 19.74
C PHE A 159 2.00 -14.07 20.14
N PHE A 160 0.97 -14.45 20.90
CA PHE A 160 0.07 -13.53 21.56
C PHE A 160 0.71 -12.99 22.84
N ILE A 161 0.38 -11.74 23.19
CA ILE A 161 0.82 -11.11 24.43
C ILE A 161 -0.38 -11.01 25.37
N GLY A 162 -0.18 -11.48 26.59
CA GLY A 162 -1.10 -11.30 27.70
C GLY A 162 -0.39 -10.60 28.86
N VAL A 163 -1.08 -9.74 29.60
CA VAL A 163 -0.48 -9.04 30.74
C VAL A 163 -1.36 -9.13 31.99
N VAL A 164 -0.71 -9.27 33.14
CA VAL A 164 -1.28 -9.07 34.47
C VAL A 164 -0.64 -7.83 35.06
N LEU A 165 -1.40 -6.73 35.14
CA LEU A 165 -1.02 -5.53 35.88
C LEU A 165 -1.34 -5.77 37.35
N THR A 166 -0.38 -5.61 38.26
CA THR A 166 -0.56 -6.00 39.67
C THR A 166 0.07 -5.02 40.65
N THR A 167 -0.51 -4.94 41.86
CA THR A 167 0.05 -4.21 43.00
C THR A 167 1.17 -4.99 43.70
N ALA A 168 1.39 -6.26 43.34
CA ALA A 168 2.46 -7.08 43.89
C ALA A 168 3.84 -6.45 43.63
N ASP A 169 4.68 -6.50 44.65
CA ASP A 169 6.10 -6.19 44.52
C ASP A 169 6.85 -7.46 44.06
N LEU A 170 7.36 -7.43 42.83
CA LEU A 170 8.01 -8.56 42.18
C LEU A 170 9.42 -8.19 41.73
N ALA A 171 10.34 -9.14 41.77
CA ALA A 171 11.66 -8.95 41.16
C ALA A 171 11.55 -8.94 39.63
N PHE A 172 12.06 -7.87 39.01
CA PHE A 172 12.00 -7.64 37.56
C PHE A 172 13.09 -8.39 36.80
N ASP A 173 12.78 -8.74 35.56
CA ASP A 173 13.76 -9.21 34.57
C ASP A 173 14.42 -8.02 33.86
N ALA A 174 15.53 -8.31 33.18
CA ALA A 174 16.22 -7.32 32.36
C ALA A 174 15.58 -7.23 30.96
N PRO A 175 15.35 -6.02 30.42
CA PRO A 175 14.93 -5.84 29.03
C PRO A 175 15.93 -6.47 28.04
N LEU A 176 15.41 -6.97 26.92
CA LEU A 176 16.25 -7.46 25.83
C LEU A 176 16.67 -6.28 24.94
N PRO A 177 17.93 -6.22 24.47
CA PRO A 177 18.37 -5.17 23.57
C PRO A 177 17.71 -5.31 22.20
N ASP A 178 17.54 -4.19 21.50
CA ASP A 178 17.12 -4.19 20.10
C ASP A 178 18.15 -4.92 19.22
N ARG A 179 17.68 -5.84 18.39
CA ARG A 179 18.49 -6.63 17.45
C ARG A 179 18.08 -6.50 15.98
N CYS A 180 17.35 -5.46 15.62
CA CYS A 180 17.02 -5.15 14.23
C CYS A 180 18.25 -4.66 13.45
N GLY A 181 19.16 -3.92 14.10
CA GLY A 181 20.37 -3.37 13.47
C GLY A 181 20.02 -2.54 12.22
N THR A 182 20.75 -2.76 11.12
CA THR A 182 20.52 -2.06 9.83
C THR A 182 19.39 -2.67 8.98
N CYS A 183 18.76 -3.78 9.41
CA CYS A 183 17.73 -4.45 8.62
C CYS A 183 16.51 -3.55 8.35
N THR A 184 16.00 -3.58 7.12
CA THR A 184 14.84 -2.79 6.63
C THR A 184 13.77 -3.63 5.93
N ARG A 185 13.93 -4.97 5.89
CA ARG A 185 13.08 -5.88 5.10
C ARG A 185 11.57 -5.69 5.30
N CYS A 186 11.13 -5.48 6.53
CA CYS A 186 9.72 -5.29 6.84
C CYS A 186 9.16 -3.96 6.34
N LEU A 187 10.00 -2.92 6.30
CA LEU A 187 9.64 -1.60 5.80
C LEU A 187 9.51 -1.64 4.27
N GLU A 188 10.48 -2.29 3.60
CA GLU A 188 10.53 -2.45 2.14
C GLU A 188 9.43 -3.38 1.61
N ALA A 189 9.14 -4.48 2.32
CA ALA A 189 8.16 -5.45 1.87
C ALA A 189 6.70 -5.01 2.10
N CYS A 190 6.45 -3.93 2.84
CA CYS A 190 5.10 -3.51 3.18
C CYS A 190 4.33 -3.07 1.91
N PRO A 191 3.30 -3.80 1.46
CA PRO A 191 2.72 -3.59 0.13
C PRO A 191 2.04 -2.24 -0.07
N THR A 192 1.61 -1.62 1.03
CA THR A 192 0.92 -0.33 1.05
C THR A 192 1.81 0.79 1.57
N GLY A 193 3.09 0.53 1.85
CA GLY A 193 4.00 1.53 2.45
C GLY A 193 3.43 2.12 3.74
N ALA A 194 2.97 1.27 4.65
CA ALA A 194 2.36 1.70 5.90
C ALA A 194 3.39 2.18 6.94
N PHE A 195 4.65 1.79 6.80
CA PHE A 195 5.71 2.31 7.65
C PHE A 195 6.24 3.63 7.09
N VAL A 196 6.03 4.72 7.80
CA VAL A 196 6.58 6.05 7.46
C VAL A 196 8.02 6.21 7.94
N GLY A 197 8.49 5.26 8.76
CA GLY A 197 9.85 5.14 9.25
C GLY A 197 10.00 3.89 10.11
N PRO A 198 11.22 3.56 10.57
CA PRO A 198 11.41 2.47 11.53
C PRO A 198 10.60 2.76 12.80
N TYR A 199 9.90 1.74 13.32
CA TYR A 199 9.05 1.83 14.53
C TYR A 199 7.81 2.73 14.40
N VAL A 200 7.54 3.32 13.24
CA VAL A 200 6.40 4.23 13.02
C VAL A 200 5.50 3.71 11.89
N LEU A 201 4.31 3.25 12.26
CA LEU A 201 3.32 2.66 11.35
C LEU A 201 2.11 3.59 11.21
N ASP A 202 1.82 4.12 10.02
CA ASP A 202 0.52 4.73 9.75
C ASP A 202 -0.55 3.64 9.59
N ALA A 203 -1.40 3.46 10.61
CA ALA A 203 -2.41 2.39 10.58
C ALA A 203 -3.39 2.58 9.43
N ARG A 204 -3.67 3.83 8.99
CA ARG A 204 -4.60 4.12 7.89
C ARG A 204 -4.19 3.43 6.58
N ARG A 205 -2.90 3.10 6.44
CA ARG A 205 -2.33 2.39 5.29
C ARG A 205 -2.08 0.90 5.57
N CYS A 206 -2.06 0.48 6.83
CA CYS A 206 -1.79 -0.90 7.22
C CYS A 206 -2.94 -1.83 6.79
N ILE A 207 -2.64 -2.88 6.03
CA ILE A 207 -3.64 -3.86 5.56
C ILE A 207 -4.38 -4.50 6.74
N SER A 208 -3.69 -4.74 7.87
CA SER A 208 -4.32 -5.27 9.08
C SER A 208 -5.41 -4.34 9.60
N TYR A 209 -5.12 -3.04 9.77
CA TYR A 209 -6.14 -2.04 10.14
C TYR A 209 -7.26 -1.94 9.10
N LEU A 210 -6.91 -1.87 7.80
CA LEU A 210 -7.89 -1.72 6.73
C LEU A 210 -8.89 -2.87 6.72
N THR A 211 -8.44 -4.09 6.97
CA THR A 211 -9.28 -5.30 6.91
C THR A 211 -10.00 -5.60 8.22
N ILE A 212 -9.48 -5.16 9.37
CA ILE A 212 -10.01 -5.52 10.70
C ILE A 212 -10.79 -4.39 11.36
N GLU A 213 -10.24 -3.17 11.34
CA GLU A 213 -10.74 -2.03 12.15
C GLU A 213 -11.50 -1.01 11.32
N HIS A 214 -11.04 -0.72 10.10
CA HIS A 214 -11.66 0.27 9.22
C HIS A 214 -13.03 -0.18 8.73
N ARG A 215 -14.08 0.61 9.03
CA ARG A 215 -15.47 0.28 8.69
C ARG A 215 -15.94 0.90 7.37
N GLY A 216 -15.25 1.93 6.88
CA GLY A 216 -15.59 2.64 5.63
C GLY A 216 -15.04 1.95 4.38
N PRO A 217 -15.07 2.58 3.19
CA PRO A 217 -14.45 2.00 2.02
C PRO A 217 -12.92 1.90 2.15
N ILE A 218 -12.31 0.82 1.66
CA ILE A 218 -10.85 0.79 1.48
C ILE A 218 -10.51 1.81 0.37
N PRO A 219 -9.58 2.76 0.64
CA PRO A 219 -9.13 3.74 -0.36
C PRO A 219 -8.65 3.07 -1.64
N LEU A 220 -8.96 3.67 -2.79
CA LEU A 220 -8.79 3.04 -4.11
C LEU A 220 -7.33 2.67 -4.37
N GLU A 221 -6.44 3.60 -4.05
CA GLU A 221 -4.99 3.53 -4.17
C GLU A 221 -4.36 2.44 -3.28
N LEU A 222 -5.07 1.98 -2.25
CA LEU A 222 -4.59 0.92 -1.36
C LEU A 222 -5.15 -0.46 -1.71
N ARG A 223 -6.23 -0.56 -2.49
CA ARG A 223 -6.92 -1.83 -2.77
C ARG A 223 -6.03 -2.86 -3.44
N GLU A 224 -5.17 -2.43 -4.37
CA GLU A 224 -4.25 -3.35 -5.05
C GLU A 224 -3.20 -3.91 -4.07
N GLY A 225 -2.63 -3.05 -3.22
CA GLY A 225 -1.66 -3.46 -2.20
C GLY A 225 -2.22 -4.41 -1.14
N VAL A 226 -3.54 -4.47 -0.94
CA VAL A 226 -4.18 -5.47 -0.05
C VAL A 226 -3.90 -6.91 -0.53
N GLY A 227 -3.70 -7.13 -1.83
CA GLY A 227 -3.50 -8.47 -2.37
C GLY A 227 -4.71 -9.37 -2.11
N THR A 228 -4.48 -10.63 -1.77
CA THR A 228 -5.52 -11.63 -1.47
C THR A 228 -5.97 -11.65 -0.01
N LEU A 229 -5.48 -10.72 0.82
CA LEU A 229 -5.72 -10.70 2.27
C LEU A 229 -7.12 -10.16 2.61
N ALA A 230 -8.03 -11.07 3.00
CA ALA A 230 -9.38 -10.73 3.45
C ALA A 230 -9.45 -10.36 4.95
N PHE A 231 -8.49 -10.78 5.77
CA PHE A 231 -8.46 -10.45 7.20
C PHE A 231 -7.03 -10.46 7.76
N GLY A 232 -6.55 -9.32 8.25
CA GLY A 232 -5.20 -9.18 8.80
C GLY A 232 -4.11 -9.16 7.72
N CYS A 233 -2.85 -9.00 8.15
CA CYS A 233 -1.69 -9.06 7.27
C CYS A 233 -0.45 -9.51 8.04
N ASP A 234 0.30 -10.43 7.43
CA ASP A 234 1.50 -11.01 8.03
C ASP A 234 2.80 -10.66 7.30
N VAL A 235 2.74 -9.88 6.22
CA VAL A 235 3.91 -9.62 5.34
C VAL A 235 5.12 -9.11 6.13
N CYS A 236 4.93 -8.14 7.03
CA CYS A 236 6.02 -7.57 7.82
C CYS A 236 6.60 -8.54 8.87
N GLN A 237 5.84 -9.57 9.26
CA GLN A 237 6.30 -10.66 10.11
C GLN A 237 7.01 -11.73 9.27
N ALA A 238 6.40 -12.17 8.18
CA ALA A 238 6.90 -13.24 7.31
C ALA A 238 8.31 -12.94 6.76
N VAL A 239 8.60 -11.69 6.40
CA VAL A 239 9.94 -11.30 5.91
C VAL A 239 10.97 -11.06 7.02
N CYS A 240 10.55 -11.04 8.29
CA CYS A 240 11.43 -10.77 9.42
C CYS A 240 12.40 -11.94 9.63
N PRO A 241 13.74 -11.71 9.64
CA PRO A 241 14.71 -12.78 9.82
C PRO A 241 14.54 -13.58 11.12
N TRP A 242 14.03 -12.94 12.18
CA TRP A 242 13.79 -13.55 13.48
C TRP A 242 12.67 -14.60 13.48
N ASN A 243 11.83 -14.63 12.43
CA ASN A 243 10.77 -15.63 12.28
C ASN A 243 11.22 -16.91 11.56
N ARG A 244 12.43 -16.94 11.00
CA ARG A 244 12.92 -18.09 10.20
C ARG A 244 12.93 -19.41 10.98
N HIS A 245 13.18 -19.35 12.28
CA HIS A 245 13.32 -20.53 13.15
C HIS A 245 12.26 -20.57 14.24
N ALA A 246 11.13 -19.87 14.05
CA ALA A 246 10.06 -19.89 15.03
C ALA A 246 9.47 -21.31 15.16
N PRO A 247 9.34 -21.85 16.38
CA PRO A 247 8.82 -23.20 16.59
C PRO A 247 7.34 -23.26 16.23
N VAL A 248 6.88 -24.42 15.77
CA VAL A 248 5.45 -24.67 15.56
C VAL A 248 4.74 -24.80 16.92
N THR A 249 3.57 -24.20 17.04
CA THR A 249 2.78 -24.18 18.26
C THR A 249 2.22 -25.57 18.56
N PRO A 250 2.29 -26.02 19.83
CA PRO A 250 1.58 -27.23 20.27
C PRO A 250 0.10 -26.95 20.58
N GLU A 251 -0.34 -25.68 20.54
CA GLU A 251 -1.69 -25.29 20.93
C GLU A 251 -2.71 -25.62 19.83
N ALA A 252 -3.45 -26.71 20.01
CA ALA A 252 -4.45 -27.18 19.06
C ALA A 252 -5.53 -26.13 18.75
N ALA A 253 -5.86 -25.26 19.71
CA ALA A 253 -6.87 -24.22 19.54
C ALA A 253 -6.51 -23.19 18.46
N PHE A 254 -5.22 -23.03 18.11
CA PHE A 254 -4.76 -22.08 17.09
C PHE A 254 -4.49 -22.72 15.74
N LEU A 255 -4.61 -24.03 15.63
CA LEU A 255 -4.43 -24.70 14.34
C LEU A 255 -5.52 -24.28 13.37
N ALA A 256 -5.14 -24.08 12.11
CA ALA A 256 -6.09 -23.76 11.07
C ALA A 256 -7.07 -24.93 10.90
N GLY A 257 -8.34 -24.70 11.28
CA GLY A 257 -9.45 -25.50 10.80
C GLY A 257 -9.83 -25.12 9.37
N GLU A 258 -11.02 -25.53 8.94
CA GLU A 258 -11.56 -25.11 7.65
C GLU A 258 -12.00 -23.64 7.69
N LEU A 259 -11.16 -22.75 7.14
CA LEU A 259 -11.51 -21.35 6.97
C LEU A 259 -12.38 -21.15 5.72
N PRO A 260 -13.41 -20.28 5.76
CA PRO A 260 -14.22 -20.02 4.58
C PRO A 260 -13.37 -19.46 3.44
N ARG A 261 -13.61 -19.94 2.23
CA ARG A 261 -13.00 -19.40 1.01
C ARG A 261 -13.42 -17.96 0.77
N LEU A 262 -12.68 -17.22 -0.06
CA LEU A 262 -13.02 -15.83 -0.40
C LEU A 262 -14.45 -15.66 -0.95
N THR A 263 -14.90 -16.56 -1.82
CA THR A 263 -16.27 -16.53 -2.35
C THR A 263 -17.32 -16.82 -1.29
N GLU A 264 -17.01 -17.66 -0.30
CA GLU A 264 -17.88 -17.95 0.83
C GLU A 264 -17.94 -16.77 1.79
N LEU A 265 -16.82 -16.11 2.08
CA LEU A 265 -16.77 -14.88 2.88
C LEU A 265 -17.59 -13.76 2.24
N LEU A 266 -17.52 -13.63 0.90
CA LEU A 266 -18.32 -12.66 0.15
C LEU A 266 -19.83 -12.95 0.27
N ALA A 267 -20.21 -14.22 0.16
CA ALA A 267 -21.60 -14.67 0.16
C ALA A 267 -22.22 -14.81 1.57
N LEU A 268 -21.47 -14.65 2.65
CA LEU A 268 -21.98 -14.77 4.02
C LEU A 268 -23.19 -13.86 4.24
N THR A 269 -24.32 -14.43 4.60
CA THR A 269 -25.45 -13.64 5.11
C THR A 269 -25.19 -13.18 6.55
N GLU A 270 -26.00 -12.24 7.04
CA GLU A 270 -25.94 -11.81 8.45
C GLU A 270 -26.23 -12.96 9.42
N ALA A 271 -27.12 -13.89 9.06
CA ALA A 271 -27.42 -15.07 9.86
C ALA A 271 -26.23 -16.05 9.87
N ASP A 272 -25.66 -16.34 8.71
CA ASP A 272 -24.50 -17.24 8.59
C ASP A 272 -23.28 -16.67 9.31
N TYR A 273 -23.04 -15.36 9.18
CA TYR A 273 -21.96 -14.68 9.89
C TYR A 273 -22.05 -14.87 11.41
N ARG A 274 -23.24 -14.71 12.01
CA ARG A 274 -23.44 -14.84 13.46
C ARG A 274 -23.20 -16.26 13.96
N VAL A 275 -23.55 -17.27 13.15
CA VAL A 275 -23.40 -18.68 13.52
C VAL A 275 -21.99 -19.18 13.23
N ARG A 276 -21.52 -19.05 11.98
CA ARG A 276 -20.26 -19.63 11.50
C ARG A 276 -19.02 -18.97 12.08
N LEU A 277 -19.08 -17.68 12.43
CA LEU A 277 -17.92 -16.92 12.91
C LEU A 277 -18.03 -16.54 14.40
N LYS A 278 -18.93 -17.19 15.15
CA LYS A 278 -19.19 -16.89 16.57
C LYS A 278 -17.92 -16.89 17.42
N GLU A 279 -17.05 -17.87 17.21
CA GLU A 279 -15.85 -18.13 18.03
C GLU A 279 -14.55 -17.77 17.30
N SER A 280 -14.67 -17.10 16.14
CA SER A 280 -13.54 -16.76 15.29
C SER A 280 -13.12 -15.30 15.47
N PRO A 281 -11.80 -14.99 15.46
CA PRO A 281 -11.29 -13.62 15.38
C PRO A 281 -11.88 -12.79 14.23
N LEU A 282 -12.25 -13.46 13.12
CA LEU A 282 -12.81 -12.82 11.93
C LEU A 282 -14.07 -11.99 12.24
N ARG A 283 -14.76 -12.31 13.33
CA ARG A 283 -15.92 -11.57 13.80
C ARG A 283 -15.63 -10.08 13.98
N ARG A 284 -14.40 -9.70 14.33
CA ARG A 284 -13.99 -8.30 14.54
C ARG A 284 -14.23 -7.40 13.32
N ALA A 285 -14.09 -7.93 12.10
CA ALA A 285 -14.30 -7.17 10.86
C ALA A 285 -15.78 -6.84 10.59
N ARG A 286 -16.71 -7.57 11.23
CA ARG A 286 -18.15 -7.62 10.91
C ARG A 286 -18.42 -8.18 9.52
N ARG A 287 -19.67 -8.62 9.28
CA ARG A 287 -20.11 -9.17 7.99
C ARG A 287 -19.77 -8.24 6.81
N ARG A 288 -20.10 -6.96 6.97
CA ARG A 288 -19.78 -5.91 6.00
C ARG A 288 -18.30 -5.85 5.65
N GLY A 289 -17.43 -5.84 6.66
CA GLY A 289 -15.98 -5.76 6.46
C GLY A 289 -15.45 -6.99 5.74
N LEU A 290 -15.87 -8.20 6.16
CA LEU A 290 -15.46 -9.44 5.52
C LEU A 290 -15.88 -9.51 4.05
N GLY A 291 -17.14 -9.21 3.74
CA GLY A 291 -17.62 -9.22 2.35
C GLY A 291 -16.89 -8.19 1.47
N ARG A 292 -16.68 -6.98 2.00
CA ARG A 292 -15.92 -5.92 1.34
C ARG A 292 -14.47 -6.35 1.05
N ASN A 293 -13.80 -6.94 2.04
CA ASN A 293 -12.40 -7.38 1.90
C ASN A 293 -12.29 -8.55 0.95
N ALA A 294 -13.20 -9.52 1.04
CA ALA A 294 -13.25 -10.67 0.15
C ALA A 294 -13.44 -10.25 -1.30
N ALA A 295 -14.29 -9.25 -1.58
CA ALA A 295 -14.42 -8.70 -2.92
C ALA A 295 -13.09 -8.12 -3.43
N VAL A 296 -12.37 -7.34 -2.61
CA VAL A 296 -11.05 -6.80 -2.99
C VAL A 296 -10.06 -7.93 -3.28
N ALA A 297 -9.98 -8.91 -2.39
CA ALA A 297 -9.09 -10.05 -2.53
C ALA A 297 -9.36 -10.86 -3.80
N LEU A 298 -10.63 -11.10 -4.14
CA LEU A 298 -11.04 -11.80 -5.38
C LEU A 298 -10.65 -11.00 -6.63
N GLY A 299 -10.84 -9.67 -6.61
CA GLY A 299 -10.42 -8.79 -7.71
C GLY A 299 -8.90 -8.81 -7.92
N ASN A 300 -8.13 -8.84 -6.83
CA ASN A 300 -6.67 -8.91 -6.88
C ASN A 300 -6.15 -10.29 -7.31
N ALA A 301 -6.82 -11.37 -6.90
CA ALA A 301 -6.47 -12.73 -7.29
C ALA A 301 -6.59 -12.96 -8.81
N GLY A 302 -7.40 -12.17 -9.51
CA GLY A 302 -7.60 -12.32 -10.96
C GLY A 302 -8.40 -13.56 -11.36
N ASP A 303 -9.01 -14.25 -10.39
CA ASP A 303 -9.77 -15.48 -10.64
C ASP A 303 -11.09 -15.17 -11.35
N ARG A 304 -11.14 -15.47 -12.66
CA ARG A 304 -12.35 -15.30 -13.48
C ARG A 304 -13.52 -16.17 -12.99
N GLY A 305 -13.25 -17.26 -12.27
CA GLY A 305 -14.27 -18.12 -11.66
C GLY A 305 -15.09 -17.39 -10.59
N ALA A 306 -14.54 -16.33 -9.98
CA ALA A 306 -15.22 -15.51 -8.98
C ALA A 306 -16.25 -14.52 -9.57
N GLY A 307 -16.29 -14.34 -10.90
CA GLY A 307 -17.12 -13.32 -11.55
C GLY A 307 -18.61 -13.46 -11.23
N SER A 308 -19.13 -14.68 -11.14
CA SER A 308 -20.54 -14.92 -10.78
C SER A 308 -20.85 -14.49 -9.33
N ALA A 309 -19.99 -14.87 -8.38
CA ALA A 309 -20.15 -14.49 -6.96
C ALA A 309 -20.07 -12.97 -6.77
N LEU A 310 -19.14 -12.31 -7.46
CA LEU A 310 -19.02 -10.84 -7.45
C LEU A 310 -20.23 -10.16 -8.09
N ALA A 311 -20.76 -10.70 -9.19
CA ALA A 311 -21.97 -10.18 -9.83
C ALA A 311 -23.20 -10.31 -8.91
N GLN A 312 -23.33 -11.40 -8.16
CA GLN A 312 -24.38 -11.55 -7.15
C GLN A 312 -24.23 -10.53 -6.01
N ALA A 313 -22.99 -10.28 -5.57
CA ALA A 313 -22.70 -9.30 -4.53
C ALA A 313 -23.00 -7.83 -4.93
N LEU A 314 -23.26 -7.55 -6.21
CA LEU A 314 -23.81 -6.25 -6.64
C LEU A 314 -25.23 -6.00 -6.14
N ALA A 315 -25.94 -7.02 -5.66
CA ALA A 315 -27.26 -6.88 -5.04
C ALA A 315 -27.22 -6.95 -3.50
N ASP A 316 -26.02 -6.92 -2.90
CA ASP A 316 -25.87 -7.04 -1.46
C ASP A 316 -26.55 -5.88 -0.70
N PRO A 317 -27.22 -6.13 0.45
CA PRO A 317 -27.81 -5.06 1.24
C PRO A 317 -26.78 -4.02 1.69
N GLU A 318 -25.51 -4.41 1.84
CA GLU A 318 -24.44 -3.52 2.30
C GLU A 318 -23.79 -2.73 1.16
N PRO A 319 -23.90 -1.38 1.15
CA PRO A 319 -23.33 -0.56 0.08
C PRO A 319 -21.82 -0.75 -0.12
N GLU A 320 -21.10 -0.96 0.97
CA GLU A 320 -19.65 -1.21 0.91
C GLU A 320 -19.31 -2.53 0.23
N VAL A 321 -20.13 -3.58 0.39
CA VAL A 321 -19.93 -4.84 -0.32
C VAL A 321 -20.18 -4.64 -1.81
N ARG A 322 -21.30 -4.03 -2.19
CA ARG A 322 -21.64 -3.73 -3.60
C ARG A 322 -20.55 -2.94 -4.29
N ARG A 323 -20.07 -1.87 -3.65
CA ARG A 323 -19.02 -0.98 -4.16
C ARG A 323 -17.71 -1.72 -4.43
N HIS A 324 -17.30 -2.63 -3.55
CA HIS A 324 -16.03 -3.36 -3.72
C HIS A 324 -16.19 -4.54 -4.68
N ALA A 325 -17.38 -5.14 -4.76
CA ALA A 325 -17.73 -6.13 -5.79
C ALA A 325 -17.71 -5.50 -7.19
N ALA A 326 -18.26 -4.29 -7.36
CA ALA A 326 -18.20 -3.55 -8.62
C ALA A 326 -16.75 -3.26 -9.05
N TRP A 327 -15.92 -2.82 -8.12
CA TRP A 327 -14.49 -2.60 -8.38
C TRP A 327 -13.78 -3.88 -8.81
N ALA A 328 -14.00 -4.98 -8.09
CA ALA A 328 -13.39 -6.27 -8.39
C ALA A 328 -13.81 -6.79 -9.78
N LEU A 329 -15.10 -6.67 -10.13
CA LEU A 329 -15.59 -7.02 -11.48
C LEU A 329 -14.93 -6.20 -12.58
N GLY A 330 -14.79 -4.89 -12.38
CA GLY A 330 -14.12 -4.05 -13.36
C GLY A 330 -12.64 -4.38 -13.50
N ARG A 331 -11.97 -4.82 -12.41
CA ARG A 331 -10.59 -5.35 -12.45
C ARG A 331 -10.50 -6.69 -13.20
N LEU A 332 -11.43 -7.62 -12.99
CA LEU A 332 -11.48 -8.90 -13.74
C LEU A 332 -11.80 -8.72 -15.23
N GLY A 333 -12.60 -7.69 -15.54
CA GLY A 333 -13.03 -7.35 -16.89
C GLY A 333 -13.84 -8.44 -17.59
N GLY A 334 -13.99 -8.29 -18.91
CA GLY A 334 -14.69 -9.26 -19.77
C GLY A 334 -16.19 -8.98 -19.96
N PRO A 335 -16.85 -9.68 -20.92
CA PRO A 335 -18.25 -9.41 -21.27
C PRO A 335 -19.24 -9.58 -20.11
N ALA A 336 -19.10 -10.67 -19.33
CA ALA A 336 -20.00 -10.95 -18.21
C ALA A 336 -19.92 -9.88 -17.10
N ALA A 337 -18.72 -9.42 -16.76
CA ALA A 337 -18.52 -8.34 -15.79
C ALA A 337 -19.16 -7.03 -16.29
N ARG A 338 -18.98 -6.69 -17.57
CA ARG A 338 -19.60 -5.49 -18.17
C ARG A 338 -21.12 -5.53 -18.14
N VAL A 339 -21.73 -6.68 -18.44
CA VAL A 339 -23.19 -6.86 -18.37
C VAL A 339 -23.68 -6.71 -16.93
N ALA A 340 -23.00 -7.36 -15.97
CA ALA A 340 -23.37 -7.27 -14.55
C ALA A 340 -23.27 -5.84 -14.01
N LEU A 341 -22.19 -5.12 -14.33
CA LEU A 341 -21.98 -3.72 -13.95
C LEU A 341 -23.03 -2.80 -14.59
N GLY A 342 -23.36 -3.00 -15.87
CA GLY A 342 -24.41 -2.24 -16.55
C GLY A 342 -25.77 -2.41 -15.86
N ALA A 343 -26.16 -3.66 -15.58
CA ALA A 343 -27.43 -3.96 -14.93
C ALA A 343 -27.51 -3.47 -13.47
N ALA A 344 -26.38 -3.29 -12.78
CA ALA A 344 -26.34 -2.72 -11.43
C ALA A 344 -26.46 -1.19 -11.46
N ARG A 345 -25.80 -0.53 -12.42
CA ARG A 345 -25.91 0.93 -12.62
C ARG A 345 -27.35 1.37 -12.85
N ASP A 346 -28.12 0.59 -13.60
CA ASP A 346 -29.50 0.94 -13.95
C ASP A 346 -30.48 0.72 -12.76
N ARG A 347 -30.09 -0.05 -11.73
CA ARG A 347 -30.90 -0.32 -10.52
C ARG A 347 -30.67 0.68 -9.39
N GLU A 348 -29.45 1.16 -9.22
CA GLU A 348 -29.11 2.13 -8.18
C GLU A 348 -29.12 3.55 -8.77
N GLY A 349 -30.25 4.25 -8.63
CA GLY A 349 -30.37 5.68 -8.96
C GLY A 349 -29.57 6.61 -8.03
N HIS A 350 -28.39 6.18 -7.55
CA HIS A 350 -27.54 6.90 -6.60
C HIS A 350 -26.08 6.92 -7.11
N PRO A 351 -25.37 8.06 -6.99
CA PRO A 351 -24.02 8.26 -7.56
C PRO A 351 -22.92 7.36 -6.95
N ASP A 352 -23.21 6.50 -5.98
CA ASP A 352 -22.18 5.79 -5.22
C ASP A 352 -21.75 4.44 -5.85
N VAL A 353 -22.57 3.91 -6.75
CA VAL A 353 -22.18 2.90 -7.77
C VAL A 353 -21.66 3.60 -9.03
N GLY A 354 -22.07 4.86 -9.26
CA GLY A 354 -21.55 5.75 -10.31
C GLY A 354 -20.15 6.34 -10.03
N ASP A 355 -19.71 6.34 -8.77
CA ASP A 355 -18.42 6.88 -8.37
C ASP A 355 -17.30 5.85 -8.33
N ARG A 356 -17.60 4.56 -8.56
CA ARG A 356 -16.59 3.50 -8.56
C ARG A 356 -16.71 2.48 -9.68
N CYS A 357 -17.11 2.96 -10.86
CA CYS A 357 -16.37 2.59 -12.09
C CYS A 357 -14.98 3.28 -12.14
N ARG A 358 -14.71 4.28 -11.28
CA ARG A 358 -13.49 5.12 -11.32
C ARG A 358 -12.18 4.45 -10.88
N ALA A 359 -12.23 3.36 -10.12
CA ALA A 359 -11.02 2.55 -9.86
C ALA A 359 -10.82 1.40 -10.86
N CYS A 360 -11.62 1.45 -11.93
CA CYS A 360 -11.32 0.90 -13.24
C CYS A 360 -11.30 2.10 -14.20
N GLY A 361 -10.40 3.07 -13.96
CA GLY A 361 -10.15 4.23 -14.83
C GLY A 361 -11.36 4.79 -15.57
N ALA A 362 -12.39 5.26 -14.87
CA ALA A 362 -13.51 5.93 -15.53
C ALA A 362 -14.32 6.79 -14.58
N GLY A 363 -13.95 8.07 -14.45
CA GLY A 363 -14.92 9.12 -14.22
C GLY A 363 -14.31 10.51 -14.11
N GLU A 364 -14.28 11.22 -15.23
CA GLU A 364 -15.26 12.26 -15.55
C GLU A 364 -15.71 12.03 -17.00
N HIS A 365 -16.90 12.54 -17.36
CA HIS A 365 -17.50 12.56 -18.70
C HIS A 365 -16.48 12.54 -19.86
N VAL A 366 -16.61 11.74 -20.91
CA VAL A 366 -17.74 11.50 -21.81
C VAL A 366 -17.45 10.18 -22.56
N GLY A 367 -18.43 9.28 -22.69
CA GLY A 367 -18.46 8.14 -23.63
C GLY A 367 -17.12 7.47 -24.02
N GLY A 368 -16.86 6.26 -23.55
CA GLY A 368 -15.85 5.38 -24.14
C GLY A 368 -16.36 3.94 -24.01
N SER A 369 -16.65 3.18 -25.07
CA SER A 369 -15.69 2.65 -26.04
C SER A 369 -14.35 2.38 -25.37
N SER A 370 -13.84 1.14 -25.44
CA SER A 370 -12.37 0.95 -25.45
C SER A 370 -11.82 2.08 -26.32
N MET A 371 -10.84 2.84 -25.81
CA MET A 371 -10.27 3.91 -26.59
C MET A 371 -9.46 3.27 -27.71
N THR A 372 -10.17 2.90 -28.78
CA THR A 372 -9.55 2.33 -29.96
C THR A 372 -8.64 3.40 -30.52
N ILE A 373 -7.38 3.03 -30.75
CA ILE A 373 -6.46 3.84 -31.53
C ILE A 373 -7.05 3.92 -32.92
N ASP A 374 -7.45 5.12 -33.31
CA ASP A 374 -8.01 5.38 -34.63
C ASP A 374 -6.88 5.83 -35.55
N ALA A 375 -6.38 4.91 -36.37
CA ALA A 375 -5.26 5.16 -37.27
C ALA A 375 -5.50 6.30 -38.28
N THR A 376 -6.74 6.74 -38.47
CA THR A 376 -7.07 7.86 -39.36
C THR A 376 -6.85 9.23 -38.73
N ARG A 377 -6.69 9.30 -37.40
CA ARG A 377 -6.58 10.57 -36.65
C ARG A 377 -5.65 10.55 -35.45
N ASP A 378 -5.18 9.39 -35.00
CA ASP A 378 -4.34 9.26 -33.80
C ASP A 378 -2.85 9.22 -34.16
N GLY A 379 -2.03 9.89 -33.37
CA GLY A 379 -0.57 9.77 -33.42
C GLY A 379 0.03 9.63 -32.03
N LEU A 380 1.01 8.74 -31.87
CA LEU A 380 1.80 8.60 -30.65
C LEU A 380 3.05 9.49 -30.72
N VAL A 381 3.32 10.25 -29.67
CA VAL A 381 4.49 11.12 -29.55
C VAL A 381 5.31 10.67 -28.35
N LEU A 382 6.50 10.17 -28.61
CA LEU A 382 7.51 9.78 -27.63
C LEU A 382 8.42 10.99 -27.38
N VAL A 383 8.30 11.64 -26.23
CA VAL A 383 9.01 12.88 -25.93
C VAL A 383 10.35 12.57 -25.27
N ASP A 384 11.44 12.89 -25.95
CA ASP A 384 12.81 13.01 -25.43
C ASP A 384 13.27 11.85 -24.55
N VAL A 385 12.99 10.61 -24.96
CA VAL A 385 13.41 9.40 -24.25
C VAL A 385 14.86 9.08 -24.61
N GLN A 386 15.78 9.98 -24.25
CA GLN A 386 17.21 9.93 -24.56
C GLN A 386 18.06 9.55 -23.35
N ASN A 387 19.26 9.05 -23.60
CA ASN A 387 20.16 8.55 -22.57
C ASN A 387 20.47 9.62 -21.49
N ASP A 388 20.63 10.88 -21.88
CA ASP A 388 20.93 11.96 -20.92
C ASP A 388 19.81 12.23 -19.92
N PHE A 389 18.57 11.87 -20.24
CA PHE A 389 17.42 12.03 -19.35
C PHE A 389 17.12 10.77 -18.51
N CYS A 390 17.84 9.67 -18.73
CA CYS A 390 17.70 8.42 -17.97
C CYS A 390 18.81 8.30 -16.90
N PRO A 391 18.67 7.41 -15.90
CA PRO A 391 19.69 7.22 -14.86
C PRO A 391 21.09 6.99 -15.43
N GLY A 392 22.06 7.79 -14.97
CA GLY A 392 23.43 7.80 -15.48
C GLY A 392 23.71 8.80 -16.61
N GLY A 393 22.68 9.49 -17.10
CA GLY A 393 22.76 10.59 -18.07
C GLY A 393 23.10 11.95 -17.46
N ALA A 394 23.47 12.92 -18.30
CA ALA A 394 23.91 14.25 -17.86
C ALA A 394 22.81 15.10 -17.18
N LEU A 395 21.53 14.84 -17.50
CA LEU A 395 20.37 15.53 -16.94
C LEU A 395 19.29 14.51 -16.55
N ALA A 396 19.71 13.48 -15.81
CA ALA A 396 18.87 12.33 -15.50
C ALA A 396 17.62 12.71 -14.72
N VAL A 397 16.45 12.35 -15.27
CA VAL A 397 15.19 12.30 -14.54
C VAL A 397 15.24 11.11 -13.59
N ARG A 398 14.85 11.33 -12.31
CA ARG A 398 14.82 10.25 -11.32
C ARG A 398 13.91 9.12 -11.81
N ASP A 399 14.46 7.90 -11.88
CA ASP A 399 13.76 6.72 -12.38
C ASP A 399 13.16 6.92 -13.80
N GLY A 400 13.78 7.79 -14.61
CA GLY A 400 13.27 8.18 -15.94
C GLY A 400 13.22 7.02 -16.93
N ASP A 401 14.09 6.03 -16.79
CA ASP A 401 14.09 4.80 -17.60
C ASP A 401 12.86 3.91 -17.37
N GLN A 402 12.15 4.06 -16.24
CA GLN A 402 10.93 3.29 -15.97
C GLN A 402 9.77 3.59 -16.95
N VAL A 403 9.81 4.71 -17.68
CA VAL A 403 8.82 4.98 -18.73
C VAL A 403 9.00 4.05 -19.93
N VAL A 404 10.21 3.52 -20.16
CA VAL A 404 10.57 2.78 -21.38
C VAL A 404 9.78 1.47 -21.55
N PRO A 405 9.66 0.59 -20.54
CA PRO A 405 8.84 -0.61 -20.68
C PRO A 405 7.36 -0.30 -20.93
N VAL A 406 6.85 0.81 -20.39
CA VAL A 406 5.46 1.23 -20.57
C VAL A 406 5.25 1.77 -21.98
N LEU A 407 6.10 2.69 -22.43
CA LEU A 407 6.08 3.23 -23.80
C LEU A 407 6.21 2.14 -24.86
N ASN A 408 7.02 1.11 -24.63
CA ASN A 408 7.13 -0.03 -25.55
C ASN A 408 5.79 -0.75 -25.77
N ARG A 409 4.94 -0.83 -24.74
CA ARG A 409 3.60 -1.41 -24.89
C ARG A 409 2.66 -0.48 -25.68
N TYR A 410 2.76 0.83 -25.47
CA TYR A 410 2.04 1.82 -26.28
C TYR A 410 2.45 1.77 -27.76
N ILE A 411 3.75 1.71 -28.02
CA ILE A 411 4.32 1.54 -29.36
C ILE A 411 3.72 0.30 -30.04
N GLU A 412 3.64 -0.83 -29.33
CA GLU A 412 3.04 -2.05 -29.87
C GLU A 412 1.56 -1.86 -30.25
N ARG A 413 0.77 -1.17 -29.41
CA ARG A 413 -0.63 -0.86 -29.73
C ARG A 413 -0.79 0.03 -30.97
N PHE A 414 0.04 1.07 -31.07
CA PHE A 414 0.01 1.97 -32.24
C PHE A 414 0.46 1.25 -33.52
N ARG A 415 1.45 0.35 -33.41
CA ARG A 415 1.87 -0.52 -34.50
C ARG A 415 0.76 -1.47 -34.95
N GLU A 416 0.07 -2.12 -34.01
CA GLU A 416 -1.08 -3.00 -34.29
C GLU A 416 -2.21 -2.25 -35.00
N ALA A 417 -2.48 -1.03 -34.55
CA ALA A 417 -3.49 -0.15 -35.15
C ALA A 417 -3.05 0.45 -36.51
N ARG A 418 -1.76 0.39 -36.85
CA ARG A 418 -1.14 1.10 -37.99
C ARG A 418 -1.25 2.62 -37.90
N ALA A 419 -1.24 3.15 -36.68
CA ALA A 419 -1.23 4.57 -36.41
C ALA A 419 0.22 5.11 -36.40
N PRO A 420 0.46 6.35 -36.86
CA PRO A 420 1.79 6.94 -36.90
C PRO A 420 2.40 7.15 -35.50
N ILE A 421 3.71 6.93 -35.41
CA ILE A 421 4.52 7.12 -34.21
C ILE A 421 5.61 8.14 -34.52
N PHE A 422 5.77 9.10 -33.62
CA PHE A 422 6.74 10.18 -33.68
C PHE A 422 7.61 10.12 -32.43
N ALA A 423 8.88 10.52 -32.56
CA ALA A 423 9.79 10.67 -31.44
C ALA A 423 10.45 12.05 -31.52
N SER A 424 10.32 12.86 -30.47
CA SER A 424 11.13 14.06 -30.35
C SER A 424 12.46 13.73 -29.68
N ARG A 425 13.48 14.52 -30.02
CA ARG A 425 14.74 14.55 -29.29
C ARG A 425 15.20 15.98 -29.09
N ASP A 426 15.80 16.25 -27.93
CA ASP A 426 16.71 17.37 -27.77
C ASP A 426 17.98 17.10 -28.57
N TRP A 427 18.44 18.11 -29.30
CA TRP A 427 19.53 17.97 -30.27
C TRP A 427 20.37 19.23 -30.34
N HIS A 428 21.05 19.54 -29.23
CA HIS A 428 21.70 20.83 -29.02
C HIS A 428 23.10 20.92 -29.64
N PRO A 429 23.44 22.03 -30.32
CA PRO A 429 24.82 22.26 -30.72
C PRO A 429 25.73 22.35 -29.48
N PRO A 430 27.02 22.02 -29.58
CA PRO A 430 27.94 22.06 -28.43
C PRO A 430 28.05 23.43 -27.75
N LYS A 431 27.67 24.50 -28.45
CA LYS A 431 27.58 25.87 -27.93
C LYS A 431 26.18 26.39 -28.16
N THR A 432 25.44 26.60 -27.08
CA THR A 432 24.07 27.15 -27.08
C THR A 432 23.83 27.89 -25.78
N LYS A 433 23.06 28.98 -25.82
CA LYS A 433 22.62 29.72 -24.64
C LYS A 433 21.78 28.87 -23.68
N HIS A 434 21.31 27.69 -24.12
CA HIS A 434 20.57 26.74 -23.29
C HIS A 434 21.43 26.20 -22.12
N PHE A 435 22.75 26.10 -22.34
CA PHE A 435 23.68 25.58 -21.34
C PHE A 435 24.23 26.68 -20.43
N GLN A 436 24.44 26.34 -19.15
CA GLN A 436 24.97 27.24 -18.11
C GLN A 436 26.28 27.92 -18.52
N ALA A 437 27.13 27.23 -19.28
CA ALA A 437 28.39 27.76 -19.79
C ALA A 437 28.22 28.97 -20.73
N TYR A 438 27.02 29.17 -21.28
CA TYR A 438 26.68 30.25 -22.21
C TYR A 438 25.47 31.07 -21.73
N GLY A 439 25.18 31.05 -20.41
CA GLY A 439 24.13 31.88 -19.79
C GLY A 439 22.78 31.19 -19.57
N GLY A 440 22.68 29.88 -19.85
CA GLY A 440 21.45 29.10 -19.71
C GLY A 440 21.23 28.46 -18.35
N ALA A 441 20.13 27.71 -18.23
CA ALA A 441 19.72 27.06 -16.99
C ALA A 441 20.32 25.65 -16.81
N TRP A 442 20.75 24.99 -17.89
CA TRP A 442 20.99 23.55 -17.90
C TRP A 442 22.47 23.16 -18.04
N LEU A 443 22.85 22.02 -17.49
CA LEU A 443 24.14 21.39 -17.80
C LEU A 443 24.16 20.95 -19.27
N PRO A 444 25.33 20.81 -19.92
CA PRO A 444 25.40 20.23 -21.25
C PRO A 444 24.77 18.83 -21.29
N HIS A 445 23.75 18.67 -22.13
CA HIS A 445 23.01 17.43 -22.34
C HIS A 445 22.52 17.37 -23.79
N CYS A 446 22.21 16.17 -24.27
CA CYS A 446 21.70 15.91 -25.60
C CYS A 446 22.49 16.62 -26.71
N VAL A 447 23.81 16.71 -26.56
CA VAL A 447 24.71 17.36 -27.51
C VAL A 447 24.78 16.53 -28.79
N GLN A 448 24.62 17.20 -29.94
CA GLN A 448 24.59 16.56 -31.26
C GLN A 448 25.74 15.57 -31.47
N GLY A 449 25.40 14.35 -31.88
CA GLY A 449 26.36 13.29 -32.18
C GLY A 449 26.97 12.58 -30.95
N THR A 450 26.51 12.90 -29.74
CA THR A 450 26.96 12.21 -28.52
C THR A 450 26.04 11.05 -28.16
N ARG A 451 26.57 10.08 -27.40
CA ARG A 451 25.78 8.97 -26.83
C ARG A 451 24.63 9.46 -25.95
N GLY A 452 24.83 10.58 -25.23
CA GLY A 452 23.80 11.18 -24.39
C GLY A 452 22.56 11.61 -25.17
N ALA A 453 22.76 12.05 -26.41
CA ALA A 453 21.70 12.49 -27.32
C ALA A 453 21.03 11.34 -28.09
N GLU A 454 21.52 10.11 -28.00
CA GLU A 454 20.85 8.94 -28.56
C GLU A 454 19.62 8.58 -27.74
N PHE A 455 18.60 8.01 -28.40
CA PHE A 455 17.45 7.42 -27.72
C PHE A 455 17.89 6.27 -26.80
N HIS A 456 17.15 6.08 -25.70
CA HIS A 456 17.43 5.01 -24.76
C HIS A 456 17.41 3.63 -25.44
N ALA A 457 18.44 2.82 -25.24
CA ALA A 457 18.61 1.54 -25.95
C ALA A 457 17.46 0.54 -25.75
N GLY A 458 16.73 0.65 -24.64
CA GLY A 458 15.54 -0.17 -24.36
C GLY A 458 14.27 0.27 -25.09
N LEU A 459 14.24 1.44 -25.73
CA LEU A 459 13.08 1.97 -26.44
C LEU A 459 12.98 1.32 -27.83
N LYS A 460 11.96 0.49 -28.03
CA LYS A 460 11.78 -0.34 -29.23
C LYS A 460 11.06 0.45 -30.33
N MET A 461 11.74 1.47 -30.88
CA MET A 461 11.17 2.27 -31.97
C MET A 461 11.04 1.44 -33.25
N PRO A 462 9.84 1.32 -33.85
CA PRO A 462 9.67 0.61 -35.10
C PRO A 462 10.28 1.38 -36.27
N GLU A 463 10.66 0.65 -37.32
CA GLU A 463 11.07 1.23 -38.59
C GLU A 463 9.95 2.12 -39.15
N GLY A 464 10.29 3.35 -39.56
CA GLY A 464 9.32 4.35 -40.00
C GLY A 464 8.82 5.31 -38.91
N THR A 465 9.31 5.20 -37.67
CA THR A 465 9.10 6.22 -36.63
C THR A 465 9.67 7.56 -37.12
N ALA A 466 8.83 8.61 -37.13
CA ALA A 466 9.26 9.94 -37.56
C ALA A 466 9.98 10.66 -36.42
N VAL A 467 11.29 10.88 -36.57
CA VAL A 467 12.10 11.61 -35.58
C VAL A 467 12.09 13.10 -35.91
N VAL A 468 11.81 13.93 -34.91
CA VAL A 468 11.92 15.39 -34.99
C VAL A 468 12.89 15.90 -33.93
N SER A 469 13.69 16.89 -34.29
CA SER A 469 14.76 17.42 -33.43
C SER A 469 14.43 18.85 -33.03
N LYS A 470 14.59 19.17 -31.75
CA LYS A 470 14.43 20.52 -31.19
C LYS A 470 15.71 20.99 -30.50
N GLY A 471 15.79 22.29 -30.26
CA GLY A 471 16.93 22.91 -29.57
C GLY A 471 18.18 23.04 -30.44
N MET A 472 18.02 23.04 -31.78
CA MET A 472 19.12 23.10 -32.74
C MET A 472 19.66 24.53 -32.95
N ASP A 473 18.87 25.56 -32.63
CA ASP A 473 19.29 26.97 -32.68
C ASP A 473 20.12 27.31 -31.43
N PRO A 474 21.37 27.76 -31.57
CA PRO A 474 22.20 28.12 -30.42
C PRO A 474 21.66 29.31 -29.61
N GLU A 475 20.79 30.13 -30.20
CA GLU A 475 20.27 31.36 -29.62
C GLU A 475 18.80 31.27 -29.17
N GLN A 476 18.16 30.09 -29.26
CA GLN A 476 16.76 29.91 -28.86
C GLN A 476 16.54 28.59 -28.12
N ASP A 477 15.85 28.65 -26.98
CA ASP A 477 15.44 27.46 -26.25
C ASP A 477 14.21 26.84 -26.92
N ALA A 478 14.16 25.51 -26.93
CA ALA A 478 13.02 24.77 -27.44
C ALA A 478 12.70 23.59 -26.52
N TYR A 479 11.51 23.62 -25.92
CA TYR A 479 11.02 22.56 -25.03
C TYR A 479 9.93 21.72 -25.70
N SER A 480 9.12 22.33 -26.56
CA SER A 480 7.99 21.69 -27.21
C SER A 480 8.39 20.97 -28.48
N ALA A 481 7.82 19.79 -28.74
CA ALA A 481 7.97 19.11 -30.02
C ALA A 481 7.40 19.93 -31.19
N PHE A 482 6.52 20.90 -30.95
CA PHE A 482 6.02 21.81 -31.99
C PHE A 482 7.07 22.83 -32.47
N GLN A 483 8.17 22.97 -31.73
CA GLN A 483 9.35 23.74 -32.13
C GLN A 483 10.39 22.86 -32.86
N ALA A 484 10.08 21.58 -33.07
CA ALA A 484 10.97 20.61 -33.70
C ALA A 484 10.74 20.50 -35.22
N GLU A 485 11.80 20.11 -35.92
CA GLU A 485 11.75 19.81 -37.35
C GLU A 485 12.37 18.43 -37.62
N ASP A 486 11.91 17.76 -38.68
CA ASP A 486 12.57 16.53 -39.16
C ASP A 486 13.87 16.83 -39.92
N GLU A 487 14.60 15.79 -40.34
CA GLU A 487 15.88 15.93 -41.06
C GLU A 487 15.77 16.69 -42.39
N ARG A 488 14.54 16.86 -42.92
CA ARG A 488 14.27 17.60 -44.15
C ARG A 488 13.83 19.04 -43.88
N GLY A 489 13.85 19.50 -42.63
CA GLY A 489 13.35 20.81 -42.22
C GLY A 489 11.83 20.89 -42.22
N THR A 490 11.12 19.77 -42.11
CA THR A 490 9.65 19.78 -42.02
C THR A 490 9.24 20.02 -40.58
N PRO A 491 8.48 21.09 -40.27
CA PRO A 491 7.99 21.32 -38.91
C PRO A 491 7.11 20.19 -38.42
N PHE A 492 7.19 19.86 -37.12
CA PHE A 492 6.41 18.78 -36.52
C PHE A 492 4.90 18.90 -36.78
N ALA A 493 4.33 20.11 -36.66
CA ALA A 493 2.93 20.37 -36.96
C ALA A 493 2.55 19.97 -38.40
N ARG A 494 3.44 20.22 -39.37
CA ARG A 494 3.25 19.83 -40.77
C ARG A 494 3.39 18.31 -40.96
N ALA A 495 4.29 17.67 -40.20
CA ALA A 495 4.46 16.22 -40.23
C ALA A 495 3.23 15.47 -39.66
N LEU A 496 2.58 16.03 -38.64
CA LEU A 496 1.30 15.58 -38.09
C LEU A 496 0.16 15.76 -39.10
N ALA A 497 0.03 16.97 -39.66
CA ALA A 497 -1.02 17.32 -40.62
C ALA A 497 -0.98 16.43 -41.87
N THR A 498 0.21 16.17 -42.41
CA THR A 498 0.42 15.31 -43.59
C THR A 498 -0.03 13.86 -43.35
N ARG A 499 -0.06 13.42 -42.09
CA ARG A 499 -0.51 12.07 -41.68
C ARG A 499 -1.95 12.06 -41.17
N GLY A 500 -2.68 13.16 -41.31
CA GLY A 500 -4.10 13.27 -40.90
C GLY A 500 -4.32 13.27 -39.39
N VAL A 501 -3.27 13.43 -38.59
CA VAL A 501 -3.36 13.36 -37.13
C VAL A 501 -4.16 14.56 -36.60
N ARG A 502 -5.14 14.28 -35.75
CA ARG A 502 -5.97 15.25 -35.02
C ARG A 502 -6.00 15.01 -33.52
N ARG A 503 -5.48 13.86 -33.07
CA ARG A 503 -5.38 13.49 -31.67
C ARG A 503 -4.00 12.94 -31.35
N LEU A 504 -3.36 13.54 -30.35
CA LEU A 504 -2.03 13.16 -29.90
C LEU A 504 -2.11 12.36 -28.62
N TRP A 505 -1.32 11.29 -28.57
CA TRP A 505 -1.04 10.52 -27.36
C TRP A 505 0.40 10.80 -26.98
N VAL A 506 0.62 11.44 -25.84
CA VAL A 506 1.93 12.02 -25.49
C VAL A 506 2.48 11.36 -24.23
N GLY A 507 3.65 10.75 -24.33
CA GLY A 507 4.39 10.18 -23.19
C GLY A 507 5.89 10.34 -23.39
N GLY A 508 6.67 10.22 -22.32
CA GLY A 508 8.12 10.47 -22.37
C GLY A 508 8.61 11.33 -21.22
N LEU A 509 9.69 12.07 -21.45
CA LEU A 509 10.40 12.86 -20.46
C LEU A 509 10.55 14.33 -20.93
N ALA A 510 10.56 15.32 -20.05
CA ALA A 510 10.11 15.29 -18.65
C ALA A 510 8.69 15.86 -18.51
N THR A 511 7.89 15.33 -17.58
CA THR A 511 6.49 15.72 -17.31
C THR A 511 6.34 17.24 -17.13
N ASP A 512 7.26 17.85 -16.41
CA ASP A 512 7.27 19.26 -15.99
C ASP A 512 7.90 20.23 -17.01
N TYR A 513 8.55 19.69 -18.06
CA TYR A 513 9.20 20.46 -19.11
C TYR A 513 8.68 20.05 -20.49
N CYS A 514 9.42 19.21 -21.24
CA CYS A 514 9.16 18.93 -22.64
C CYS A 514 7.79 18.28 -22.89
N VAL A 515 7.34 17.38 -22.02
CA VAL A 515 6.00 16.79 -22.10
C VAL A 515 4.94 17.88 -21.91
N LYS A 516 5.06 18.69 -20.86
CA LYS A 516 4.13 19.80 -20.59
C LYS A 516 4.08 20.77 -21.76
N ALA A 517 5.23 21.28 -22.22
CA ALA A 517 5.31 22.25 -23.31
C ALA A 517 4.68 21.69 -24.60
N THR A 518 4.98 20.43 -24.94
CA THR A 518 4.41 19.75 -26.10
C THR A 518 2.89 19.60 -25.98
N VAL A 519 2.38 19.26 -24.79
CA VAL A 519 0.95 19.11 -24.54
C VAL A 519 0.23 20.46 -24.64
N LEU A 520 0.76 21.52 -24.03
CA LEU A 520 0.16 22.84 -24.04
C LEU A 520 0.11 23.43 -25.46
N ASP A 521 1.17 23.28 -26.24
CA ASP A 521 1.18 23.72 -27.64
C ASP A 521 0.24 22.87 -28.50
N ALA A 522 0.21 21.55 -28.31
CA ALA A 522 -0.75 20.69 -29.01
C ALA A 522 -2.20 21.12 -28.78
N VAL A 523 -2.58 21.44 -27.54
CA VAL A 523 -3.93 21.92 -27.26
C VAL A 523 -4.17 23.30 -27.89
N ARG A 524 -3.19 24.21 -27.84
CA ARG A 524 -3.27 25.54 -28.46
C ARG A 524 -3.45 25.47 -29.97
N GLU A 525 -2.79 24.52 -30.62
CA GLU A 525 -2.91 24.20 -32.06
C GLU A 525 -4.19 23.41 -32.40
N GLY A 526 -5.04 23.12 -31.40
CA GLY A 526 -6.37 22.52 -31.60
C GLY A 526 -6.41 21.00 -31.67
N PHE A 527 -5.34 20.30 -31.26
CA PHE A 527 -5.35 18.83 -31.17
C PHE A 527 -6.13 18.36 -29.94
N GLU A 528 -6.82 17.22 -30.06
CA GLU A 528 -7.23 16.46 -28.87
C GLU A 528 -5.97 15.83 -28.26
N VAL A 529 -5.68 16.07 -26.97
CA VAL A 529 -4.46 15.56 -26.35
C VAL A 529 -4.77 14.55 -25.26
N ARG A 530 -4.07 13.42 -25.30
CA ARG A 530 -4.09 12.32 -24.33
C ARG A 530 -2.70 12.11 -23.76
N VAL A 531 -2.47 12.54 -22.53
CA VAL A 531 -1.20 12.35 -21.83
C VAL A 531 -1.17 10.95 -21.21
N LEU A 532 -0.10 10.21 -21.47
CA LEU A 532 0.11 8.85 -20.98
C LEU A 532 0.60 8.90 -19.51
N ALA A 533 -0.33 8.89 -18.56
CA ALA A 533 -0.06 9.15 -17.15
C ALA A 533 0.90 8.13 -16.51
N ASP A 534 0.90 6.90 -17.01
CA ASP A 534 1.78 5.80 -16.59
C ASP A 534 3.10 5.75 -17.36
N ALA A 535 3.33 6.67 -18.31
CA ALA A 535 4.52 6.74 -19.17
C ALA A 535 5.14 8.15 -19.21
N VAL A 536 5.03 8.91 -18.12
CA VAL A 536 5.69 10.21 -17.92
C VAL A 536 6.36 10.31 -16.55
N ARG A 537 7.47 11.04 -16.46
CA ARG A 537 8.20 11.31 -15.22
C ARG A 537 8.74 12.76 -15.21
N ALA A 538 8.63 13.42 -14.07
CA ALA A 538 9.06 14.80 -13.87
C ALA A 538 10.52 14.87 -13.40
N VAL A 539 11.23 15.94 -13.75
CA VAL A 539 12.57 16.23 -13.21
C VAL A 539 12.49 16.54 -11.72
N GLU A 540 11.42 17.22 -11.26
CA GLU A 540 11.21 17.62 -9.86
C GLU A 540 12.35 18.50 -9.32
N VAL A 541 12.68 19.58 -10.04
CA VAL A 541 13.69 20.57 -9.58
C VAL A 541 13.26 21.19 -8.25
N GLN A 542 11.97 21.51 -8.12
CA GLN A 542 11.32 21.86 -6.87
C GLN A 542 10.23 20.82 -6.54
N PRO A 543 10.06 20.43 -5.27
CA PRO A 543 9.01 19.51 -4.88
C PRO A 543 7.62 19.91 -5.41
N GLY A 544 6.97 18.98 -6.09
CA GLY A 544 5.63 19.13 -6.64
C GLY A 544 5.59 19.80 -8.02
N ASP A 545 6.72 19.98 -8.70
CA ASP A 545 6.74 20.50 -10.08
C ASP A 545 5.95 19.60 -11.04
N GLY A 546 6.07 18.28 -10.89
CA GLY A 546 5.31 17.32 -11.69
C GLY A 546 3.81 17.40 -11.44
N GLU A 547 3.39 17.57 -10.18
CA GLU A 547 1.97 17.74 -9.83
C GLU A 547 1.39 19.03 -10.42
N ARG A 548 2.14 20.14 -10.30
CA ARG A 548 1.76 21.44 -10.90
C ARG A 548 1.65 21.34 -12.43
N ALA A 549 2.61 20.68 -13.06
CA ALA A 549 2.61 20.47 -14.51
C ALA A 549 1.41 19.65 -14.99
N ILE A 550 1.05 18.59 -14.25
CA ILE A 550 -0.15 17.79 -14.53
C ILE A 550 -1.41 18.64 -14.39
N ALA A 551 -1.52 19.45 -13.34
CA ALA A 551 -2.66 20.34 -13.14
C ALA A 551 -2.80 21.35 -14.29
N GLU A 552 -1.70 21.98 -14.70
CA GLU A 552 -1.66 22.96 -15.81
C GLU A 552 -2.09 22.33 -17.14
N MET A 553 -1.59 21.13 -17.46
CA MET A 553 -2.00 20.39 -18.68
C MET A 553 -3.50 20.04 -18.67
N ARG A 554 -4.05 19.67 -17.51
CA ARG A 554 -5.48 19.37 -17.37
C ARG A 554 -6.34 20.62 -17.55
N GLU A 555 -5.92 21.73 -16.93
CA GLU A 555 -6.60 23.02 -17.05
C GLU A 555 -6.61 23.52 -18.49
N ALA A 556 -5.53 23.30 -19.23
CA ALA A 556 -5.46 23.59 -20.66
C ALA A 556 -6.40 22.73 -21.52
N GLY A 557 -6.90 21.60 -21.01
CA GLY A 557 -7.85 20.72 -21.72
C GLY A 557 -7.28 19.36 -22.13
N ALA A 558 -6.06 19.01 -21.73
CA ALA A 558 -5.50 17.69 -21.99
C ALA A 558 -6.14 16.62 -21.09
N ARG A 559 -6.39 15.44 -21.66
CA ARG A 559 -6.90 14.29 -20.92
C ARG A 559 -5.76 13.37 -20.51
N PHE A 560 -5.83 12.77 -19.33
CA PHE A 560 -4.84 11.81 -18.88
C PHE A 560 -5.39 10.39 -19.00
N VAL A 561 -4.59 9.49 -19.60
CA VAL A 561 -4.95 8.11 -19.89
C VAL A 561 -3.84 7.17 -19.45
N THR A 562 -4.17 5.92 -19.19
CA THR A 562 -3.21 4.85 -18.87
C THR A 562 -3.39 3.69 -19.84
N LEU A 563 -2.39 2.81 -19.92
CA LEU A 563 -2.36 1.74 -20.92
C LEU A 563 -3.55 0.79 -20.75
N GLY A 564 -4.06 0.64 -19.52
CA GLY A 564 -5.24 -0.18 -19.23
C GLY A 564 -6.55 0.34 -19.84
N ALA A 565 -6.58 1.57 -20.38
CA ALA A 565 -7.76 2.18 -21.00
C ALA A 565 -7.82 2.00 -22.54
N ILE A 566 -6.78 1.43 -23.16
CA ILE A 566 -6.60 1.30 -24.63
C ILE A 566 -6.89 -0.11 -25.09
#